data_AF-R5LTX3-F1
#
_entry.id   AF-R5LTX3-F1
#
_cell.length_a   1.000
_cell.length_b   1.000
_cell.length_c   1.000
_cell.angle_alpha   90.00
_cell.angle_beta   90.00
_cell.angle_gamma   90.00
#
_symmetry.space_group_name_H-M   'P 1'
#
loop_
_entity.id
_entity.type
_entity.pdbx_description
1 polymer ?
#
loop_
_entity_poly.entity_id
_entity_poly.type
_entity_poly.pdbx_seq_one_letter_code
_entity_poly.pdbx_strand_id
1 'polypeptide(L)' 'MNSIETESKIKAVKYYDLSGRTVAEPSKGMFIKAVTYDDGTTKTTKLIKK' A
#
# COMPACT_ATOMS: atom_id res chain seq x y z
N MET A 1 9.26 12.90 -24.99
CA MET A 1 8.65 11.94 -24.05
C MET A 1 7.57 12.65 -23.26
N ASN A 2 6.29 12.36 -23.51
CA ASN A 2 5.21 12.78 -22.60
C ASN A 2 4.83 11.56 -21.77
N SER A 3 5.23 11.55 -20.50
CA SER A 3 4.71 10.61 -19.51
C SER A 3 3.27 11.01 -19.22
N ILE A 4 2.32 10.33 -19.86
CA ILE A 4 0.94 10.34 -19.41
C ILE A 4 0.92 9.47 -18.16
N GLU A 5 1.11 10.09 -16.99
CA GLU A 5 0.76 9.47 -15.72
C GLU A 5 -0.77 9.36 -15.71
N THR A 6 -1.30 8.27 -16.28
CA THR A 6 -2.64 7.81 -15.91
C THR A 6 -2.64 7.68 -14.40
N GLU A 7 -3.43 8.49 -13.71
CA GLU A 7 -3.71 8.33 -12.28
C GLU A 7 -4.39 6.96 -12.10
N SER A 8 -3.59 5.89 -11.97
CA SER A 8 -4.08 4.52 -11.83
C SER A 8 -5.03 4.49 -10.64
N LYS A 9 -6.26 4.00 -10.86
CA LYS A 9 -7.30 4.05 -9.84
C LYS A 9 -6.96 3.04 -8.75
N ILE A 10 -7.04 3.45 -7.49
CA ILE A 10 -6.80 2.54 -6.36
C ILE A 10 -7.93 1.49 -6.31
N LYS A 11 -7.55 0.21 -6.42
CA LYS A 11 -8.45 -0.93 -6.30
C LYS A 11 -8.51 -1.47 -4.88
N ALA A 12 -7.38 -1.51 -4.18
CA ALA A 12 -7.32 -2.00 -2.80
C ALA A 12 -6.16 -1.37 -2.01
N VAL A 13 -6.39 -1.23 -0.70
CA VAL A 13 -5.35 -0.89 0.28
C VAL A 13 -5.32 -1.98 1.34
N LYS A 14 -4.14 -2.55 1.59
CA LYS A 14 -3.91 -3.53 2.65
C LYS A 14 -2.75 -3.10 3.53
N TYR A 15 -2.80 -3.50 4.79
CA TYR A 15 -1.74 -3.29 5.75
C TYR A 15 -1.26 -4.62 6.31
N TYR A 16 0.04 -4.76 6.49
CA TYR A 16 0.66 -5.95 7.07
C TYR A 16 1.56 -5.55 8.23
N ASP A 17 1.51 -6.33 9.30
CA ASP A 17 2.54 -6.28 10.34
C ASP A 17 3.84 -6.96 9.85
N LEU A 18 4.90 -6.91 10.67
CA LEU A 18 6.19 -7.49 10.31
C LEU A 18 6.20 -9.04 10.27
N SER A 19 5.15 -9.69 10.78
CA SER A 19 4.97 -11.14 10.67
C SER A 19 4.20 -11.53 9.40
N GLY A 20 3.79 -10.55 8.59
CA GLY A 20 3.02 -10.77 7.37
C GLY A 20 1.51 -10.91 7.60
N ARG A 21 1.01 -10.72 8.83
CA ARG A 21 -0.44 -10.76 9.10
C ARG A 21 -1.10 -9.49 8.57
N THR A 22 -2.25 -9.65 7.93
CA THR A 22 -3.07 -8.50 7.52
C THR A 22 -3.73 -7.86 8.74
N VAL A 23 -3.70 -6.54 8.80
CA VAL A 23 -4.37 -5.75 9.83
C VAL A 23 -5.39 -4.82 9.18
N ALA A 24 -6.52 -4.60 9.85
CA ALA A 24 -7.55 -3.66 9.38
C ALA A 24 -7.00 -2.23 9.39
N GLU A 25 -6.36 -1.84 10.49
CA GLU A 25 -5.75 -0.52 10.65
C GLU A 25 -4.40 -0.60 11.37
N PRO A 26 -3.36 0.10 10.89
CA PRO A 26 -2.11 0.24 11.62
C PRO A 26 -2.32 1.03 12.92
N SER A 27 -1.86 0.51 14.06
CA SER A 27 -1.73 1.26 15.31
C SER A 27 -0.29 1.76 15.45
N LYS A 28 0.31 1.77 16.65
CA LYS A 28 1.69 2.19 16.86
C LYS A 28 2.67 1.10 16.39
N GLY A 29 3.73 1.49 15.69
CA GLY A 29 4.79 0.59 15.25
C GLY A 29 5.05 0.62 13.74
N MET A 30 5.63 -0.47 13.22
CA MET A 30 6.03 -0.59 11.82
C MET A 30 5.11 -1.54 11.05
N PHE A 31 4.68 -1.11 9.87
CA PHE A 31 3.78 -1.84 9.00
C PHE A 31 4.19 -1.68 7.54
N ILE A 32 3.67 -2.54 6.67
CA ILE A 32 3.76 -2.40 5.21
C ILE A 32 2.37 -2.01 4.69
N LYS A 33 2.28 -0.89 3.98
CA LYS A 33 1.09 -0.52 3.20
C LYS A 33 1.26 -1.03 1.78
N ALA A 34 0.33 -1.84 1.29
CA ALA A 34 0.26 -2.25 -0.11
C ALA A 34 -0.95 -1.59 -0.77
N VAL A 35 -0.70 -0.83 -1.83
CA VAL A 35 -1.74 -0.21 -2.68
C VAL A 35 -1.74 -0.95 -4.00
N THR A 36 -2.83 -1.66 -4.28
CA THR A 36 -3.05 -2.34 -5.54
C THR A 36 -3.93 -1.46 -6.43
N TYR A 37 -3.47 -1.23 -7.64
CA TYR A 37 -4.15 -0.43 -8.65
C TYR A 37 -5.04 -1.31 -9.54
N ASP A 38 -5.92 -0.69 -10.31
CA ASP A 38 -6.81 -1.37 -11.25
C ASP A 38 -6.07 -2.05 -12.40
N ASP A 39 -4.92 -1.48 -12.81
CA ASP A 39 -3.96 -2.08 -13.76
C ASP A 39 -3.25 -3.34 -13.24
N GLY A 40 -3.49 -3.74 -11.98
CA GLY A 40 -2.91 -4.92 -11.35
C GLY A 40 -1.54 -4.70 -10.72
N THR A 41 -0.90 -3.55 -10.94
CA THR A 41 0.34 -3.20 -10.26
C THR A 41 0.10 -2.99 -8.77
N THR A 42 1.14 -3.21 -7.96
CA THR A 42 1.08 -2.98 -6.52
C THR A 42 2.29 -2.17 -6.07
N LYS A 43 2.04 -1.06 -5.40
CA LYS A 43 3.06 -0.26 -4.72
C LYS A 43 3.07 -0.57 -3.24
N THR A 44 4.22 -0.95 -2.71
CA THR A 44 4.43 -1.18 -1.28
C THR A 44 5.21 -0.04 -0.65
N THR A 45 4.81 0.37 0.56
CA THR A 45 5.50 1.43 1.31
C THR A 45 5.63 1.03 2.78
N LYS A 46 6.84 1.20 3.34
CA LYS A 46 7.07 1.07 4.78
C LYS A 46 6.36 2.22 5.50
N LEU A 47 5.55 1.88 6.49
CA LEU A 47 4.84 2.82 7.35
C LEU A 47 5.36 2.69 8.78
N ILE A 48 5.72 3.82 9.40
CA ILE A 48 6.05 3.89 10.83
C ILE A 48 5.02 4.83 11.45
N LYS A 49 4.14 4.30 12.30
CA LYS A 49 3.19 5.11 13.08
C LYS A 49 3.76 5.33 14.48
N LYS A 50 3.81 6.60 14.89
CA LYS A 50 4.32 7.02 16.19
C LYS A 50 3.32 6.74 17.31
#